data_AF-A0A2J0LQB5-F1
#
_entry.id   AF-A0A2J0LQB5-F1
#
_cell.length_a   1.000
_cell.length_b   1.000
_cell.length_c   1.000
_cell.angle_alpha   90.00
_cell.angle_beta   90.00
_cell.angle_gamma   90.00
#
_symmetry.space_group_name_H-M   'P 1'
#
loop_
_entity.id
_entity.type
_entity.pdbx_description
1 polymer ?
#
loop_
_entity_poly.entity_id
_entity_poly.type
_entity_poly.pdbx_seq_one_letter_code
_entity_poly.pdbx_strand_id
1 'polypeptide(L)'
;MISKKRILLVACCLSLVIVCGCSPISITEEQKKQLISADPVFEKTLEAKAEFDSQIAELRARFSGEKSIYESKAVMLRREFEARRAQFYSDVNQIKSYLSPQRKKIKVELDIVTEDYKNKLRNQKAVRDMLNQAKSIVDGKISATLSPKDKDEWRKRYDSLSQEYDTITREVSLLKEKLYILKLKQRSLIQ
;
A
#
# COMPACT_ATOMS: atom_id res chain seq x y z
N MET A 1 -77.88 -14.96 41.99
CA MET A 1 -76.75 -15.90 42.21
C MET A 1 -76.49 -16.66 40.92
N ILE A 2 -75.62 -16.11 40.06
CA ILE A 2 -75.25 -16.70 38.78
C ILE A 2 -73.93 -17.45 39.01
N SER A 3 -74.00 -18.77 38.88
CA SER A 3 -72.96 -19.71 39.27
C SER A 3 -71.70 -19.60 38.40
N LYS A 4 -70.55 -19.44 39.04
CA LYS A 4 -69.18 -19.42 38.50
C LYS A 4 -68.78 -20.68 37.69
N LYS A 5 -69.66 -21.67 37.54
CA LYS A 5 -69.40 -22.93 36.80
C LYS A 5 -69.51 -22.84 35.28
N ARG A 6 -70.11 -21.77 34.72
CA ARG A 6 -70.27 -21.65 33.24
C ARG A 6 -69.11 -20.93 32.53
N ILE A 7 -68.28 -20.18 33.25
CA ILE A 7 -67.16 -19.43 32.64
C ILE A 7 -65.91 -20.31 32.50
N LEU A 8 -65.76 -21.36 33.32
CA LEU A 8 -64.61 -22.25 33.26
C LEU A 8 -64.66 -23.27 32.10
N LEU A 9 -65.85 -23.55 31.56
CA LEU A 9 -66.02 -24.55 30.49
C LEU A 9 -65.82 -23.99 29.08
N VAL A 10 -65.90 -22.67 28.91
CA VAL A 10 -65.73 -22.01 27.60
C VAL A 10 -64.26 -21.62 27.36
N ALA A 11 -63.47 -21.42 28.42
CA ALA A 11 -62.06 -21.07 28.32
C ALA A 11 -61.12 -22.28 28.10
N CYS A 12 -61.58 -23.51 28.36
CA CYS A 12 -60.75 -24.72 28.17
C CYS A 12 -60.83 -25.28 26.73
N CYS A 13 -61.81 -24.85 25.93
CA CYS A 13 -61.98 -25.32 24.55
C CYS A 13 -61.34 -24.41 23.49
N LEU A 14 -60.87 -23.21 23.83
CA LEU A 14 -60.21 -22.30 22.88
C LEU A 14 -58.68 -22.34 22.91
N SER A 15 -58.06 -23.02 23.89
CA SER A 15 -56.60 -23.16 24.00
C SER A 15 -56.05 -24.43 23.32
N LEU A 16 -56.91 -25.26 22.73
CA LEU A 16 -56.53 -26.50 22.01
C LEU A 16 -56.47 -26.34 20.47
N VAL A 17 -56.44 -25.10 19.97
CA VAL A 17 -56.32 -24.79 18.53
C VAL A 17 -54.87 -24.41 18.15
N ILE A 18 -53.90 -24.51 19.07
CA ILE A 18 -52.49 -24.13 18.82
C ILE A 18 -51.54 -25.33 19.01
N VAL A 19 -51.82 -26.49 18.41
CA VAL A 19 -50.79 -27.52 18.14
C VAL A 19 -51.12 -28.32 16.88
N CYS A 20 -51.43 -27.66 15.77
CA CYS A 20 -51.29 -28.26 14.45
C CYS A 20 -50.27 -27.44 13.69
N GLY A 21 -49.01 -27.58 14.11
CA GLY A 21 -47.88 -27.20 13.27
C GLY A 21 -48.06 -27.88 11.91
N CYS A 22 -47.73 -27.14 10.85
CA CYS A 22 -47.72 -27.59 9.46
C CYS A 22 -46.70 -28.73 9.24
N SER A 23 -46.93 -29.88 9.86
CA SER A 23 -46.31 -31.12 9.47
C SER A 23 -47.01 -31.57 8.19
N PRO A 24 -46.28 -31.97 7.13
CA PRO A 24 -46.92 -32.52 5.94
C PRO A 24 -47.76 -33.72 6.39
N ILE A 25 -49.08 -33.62 6.23
CA ILE A 25 -50.00 -34.73 6.48
C ILE A 25 -49.65 -35.81 5.45
N SER A 26 -48.94 -36.84 5.91
CA SER A 26 -48.66 -38.02 5.10
C SER A 26 -49.90 -38.92 5.17
N ILE A 27 -50.54 -39.10 4.04
CA ILE A 27 -51.68 -40.00 3.88
C ILE A 27 -51.16 -41.44 3.90
N THR A 28 -51.76 -42.33 4.69
CA THR A 28 -51.34 -43.75 4.71
C THR A 28 -51.77 -44.47 3.45
N GLU A 29 -51.12 -45.59 3.11
CA GLU A 29 -51.46 -46.40 1.93
C GLU A 29 -52.92 -46.91 1.97
N GLU A 30 -53.43 -47.27 3.16
CA GLU A 30 -54.85 -47.60 3.35
C GLU A 30 -55.80 -46.43 3.02
N GLN A 31 -55.46 -45.22 3.45
CA GLN A 31 -56.26 -44.02 3.15
C GLN A 31 -56.20 -43.66 1.66
N LYS A 32 -55.05 -43.88 1.03
CA LYS A 32 -54.84 -43.67 -0.40
C LYS A 32 -55.71 -44.61 -1.23
N LYS A 33 -55.78 -45.90 -0.86
CA LYS A 33 -56.68 -46.89 -1.47
C LYS A 33 -58.15 -46.53 -1.29
N GLN A 34 -58.55 -46.06 -0.11
CA GLN A 34 -59.92 -45.58 0.13
C GLN A 34 -60.25 -44.37 -0.75
N LEU A 35 -59.32 -43.42 -0.90
CA LEU A 35 -59.49 -42.22 -1.71
C LEU A 35 -59.65 -42.57 -3.21
N ILE A 36 -58.82 -43.46 -3.73
CA ILE A 36 -58.88 -43.92 -5.13
C ILE A 36 -60.15 -44.74 -5.38
N SER A 37 -60.60 -45.54 -4.40
CA SER A 37 -61.86 -46.29 -4.52
C SER A 37 -63.10 -45.39 -4.57
N ALA A 38 -63.03 -44.21 -3.94
CA ALA A 38 -64.11 -43.23 -3.92
C ALA A 38 -64.06 -42.26 -5.11
N ASP A 39 -62.87 -41.92 -5.60
CA ASP A 39 -62.62 -41.09 -6.79
C ASP A 39 -61.45 -41.66 -7.62
N PRO A 40 -61.74 -42.51 -8.62
CA PRO A 40 -60.71 -43.11 -9.46
C PRO A 40 -59.93 -42.11 -10.32
N VAL A 41 -60.50 -40.93 -10.61
CA VAL A 41 -59.83 -39.90 -11.43
C VAL A 41 -58.72 -39.21 -10.62
N PHE A 42 -58.84 -39.20 -9.29
CA PHE A 42 -57.89 -38.58 -8.37
C PHE A 42 -56.55 -39.32 -8.27
N GLU A 43 -56.48 -40.58 -8.72
CA GLU A 43 -55.23 -41.37 -8.76
C GLU A 43 -54.13 -40.62 -9.54
N LYS A 44 -54.45 -40.08 -10.72
CA LYS A 44 -53.51 -39.29 -11.54
C LYS A 44 -53.03 -38.02 -10.82
N THR A 45 -53.88 -37.40 -10.02
CA THR A 45 -53.52 -36.22 -9.22
C THR A 45 -52.53 -36.59 -8.12
N LEU A 46 -52.70 -37.75 -7.47
CA LEU A 46 -51.78 -38.26 -6.45
C LEU A 46 -50.42 -38.63 -7.06
N GLU A 47 -50.39 -39.25 -8.23
CA GLU A 47 -49.16 -39.54 -8.96
C GLU A 47 -48.41 -38.26 -9.36
N ALA A 48 -49.11 -37.29 -9.96
CA ALA A 48 -48.54 -36.01 -10.33
C ALA A 48 -48.01 -35.24 -9.10
N LYS A 49 -48.71 -35.29 -7.98
CA LYS A 49 -48.24 -34.69 -6.72
C LYS A 49 -46.95 -35.35 -6.24
N ALA A 50 -46.88 -36.68 -6.24
CA ALA A 50 -45.68 -37.40 -5.82
C ALA A 50 -44.48 -37.08 -6.73
N GLU A 51 -44.72 -36.93 -8.03
CA GLU A 51 -43.72 -36.49 -8.99
C GLU A 51 -43.23 -35.07 -8.68
N PHE A 52 -44.14 -34.10 -8.49
CA PHE A 52 -43.78 -32.72 -8.13
C PHE A 52 -43.05 -32.64 -6.79
N ASP A 53 -43.46 -33.39 -5.78
CA ASP A 53 -42.78 -33.43 -4.48
C ASP A 53 -41.32 -33.93 -4.66
N SER A 54 -41.11 -34.94 -5.52
CA SER A 54 -39.78 -35.45 -5.85
C SER A 54 -38.92 -34.40 -6.58
N GLN A 55 -39.48 -33.72 -7.59
CA GLN A 55 -38.81 -32.63 -8.30
C GLN A 55 -38.45 -31.46 -7.36
N ILE A 56 -39.36 -31.09 -6.45
CA ILE A 56 -39.12 -30.06 -5.43
C ILE A 56 -37.98 -30.47 -4.51
N ALA A 57 -37.95 -31.74 -4.07
CA ALA A 57 -36.89 -32.27 -3.23
C ALA A 57 -35.53 -32.21 -3.95
N GLU A 58 -35.48 -32.60 -5.23
CA GLU A 58 -34.27 -32.53 -6.04
C GLU A 58 -33.78 -31.08 -6.23
N LEU A 59 -34.68 -30.15 -6.57
CA LEU A 59 -34.34 -28.74 -6.74
C LEU A 59 -33.80 -28.11 -5.44
N ARG A 60 -34.41 -28.43 -4.29
CA ARG A 60 -33.91 -27.99 -2.98
C ARG A 60 -32.54 -28.55 -2.67
N ALA A 61 -32.31 -29.84 -2.95
CA ALA A 61 -31.01 -30.48 -2.75
C ALA A 61 -29.94 -29.84 -3.64
N ARG A 62 -30.24 -29.63 -4.93
CA ARG A 62 -29.34 -28.99 -5.89
C ARG A 62 -28.99 -27.56 -5.47
N PHE A 63 -30.00 -26.75 -5.14
CA PHE A 63 -29.78 -25.37 -4.70
C PHE A 63 -28.95 -25.30 -3.42
N SER A 64 -29.22 -26.17 -2.44
CA SER A 64 -28.43 -26.25 -1.21
C SER A 64 -26.96 -26.61 -1.50
N GLY A 65 -26.72 -27.56 -2.40
CA GLY A 65 -25.38 -27.95 -2.84
C GLY A 65 -24.64 -26.80 -3.53
N GLU A 66 -25.28 -26.15 -4.51
CA GLU A 66 -24.70 -24.99 -5.21
C GLU A 66 -24.42 -23.82 -4.25
N LYS A 67 -25.36 -23.50 -3.37
CA LYS A 67 -25.19 -22.45 -2.36
C LYS A 67 -23.94 -22.71 -1.51
N SER A 68 -23.77 -23.93 -1.00
CA SER A 68 -22.59 -24.32 -0.20
C SER A 68 -21.28 -24.14 -0.99
N ILE A 69 -21.27 -24.52 -2.28
CA ILE A 69 -20.10 -24.33 -3.16
C ILE A 69 -19.76 -22.83 -3.30
N TYR A 70 -20.76 -21.98 -3.56
CA TYR A 70 -20.53 -20.54 -3.72
C TYR A 70 -20.13 -19.85 -2.41
N GLU A 71 -20.70 -20.26 -1.27
CA GLU A 71 -20.31 -19.76 0.05
C GLU A 71 -18.86 -20.11 0.36
N SER A 72 -18.44 -21.36 0.09
CA SER A 72 -17.04 -21.79 0.24
C SER A 72 -16.09 -20.98 -0.65
N LYS A 73 -16.46 -20.79 -1.93
CA LYS A 73 -15.69 -19.93 -2.86
C LYS A 73 -15.57 -18.50 -2.35
N ALA A 74 -16.64 -17.92 -1.83
CA ALA A 74 -16.62 -16.55 -1.29
C ALA A 74 -15.68 -16.43 -0.08
N VAL A 75 -15.66 -17.42 0.81
CA VAL A 75 -14.73 -17.46 1.95
C VAL A 75 -13.28 -17.57 1.47
N MET A 76 -13.00 -18.45 0.50
CA MET A 76 -11.65 -18.62 -0.04
C MET A 76 -11.15 -17.35 -0.72
N LEU A 77 -11.96 -16.72 -1.58
CA LEU A 77 -11.59 -15.46 -2.24
C LEU A 77 -11.31 -14.33 -1.24
N ARG A 78 -12.09 -14.24 -0.15
CA ARG A 78 -11.82 -13.27 0.93
C ARG A 78 -10.49 -13.53 1.61
N ARG A 79 -10.18 -14.80 1.91
CA ARG A 79 -8.89 -15.18 2.51
C ARG A 79 -7.71 -14.87 1.59
N GLU A 80 -7.83 -15.20 0.31
CA GLU A 80 -6.79 -14.89 -0.69
C GLU A 80 -6.58 -13.38 -0.84
N PHE A 81 -7.66 -12.61 -0.86
CA PHE A 81 -7.58 -11.16 -0.91
C PHE A 81 -6.84 -10.59 0.31
N GLU A 82 -7.21 -10.98 1.52
CA GLU A 82 -6.53 -10.51 2.74
C GLU A 82 -5.07 -10.96 2.80
N ALA A 83 -4.75 -12.18 2.35
CA ALA A 83 -3.38 -12.65 2.26
C ALA A 83 -2.54 -11.83 1.26
N ARG A 84 -3.07 -11.55 0.06
CA ARG A 84 -2.41 -10.70 -0.94
C ARG A 84 -2.25 -9.27 -0.44
N ARG A 85 -3.26 -8.74 0.26
CA ARG A 85 -3.20 -7.42 0.88
C ARG A 85 -2.10 -7.35 1.93
N ALA A 86 -2.03 -8.33 2.84
CA ALA A 86 -0.99 -8.41 3.85
C ALA A 86 0.40 -8.50 3.22
N GLN A 87 0.57 -9.33 2.19
CA GLN A 87 1.82 -9.44 1.44
C GLN A 87 2.21 -8.11 0.79
N PHE A 88 1.27 -7.43 0.12
CA PHE A 88 1.51 -6.12 -0.49
C PHE A 88 2.02 -5.10 0.53
N TYR A 89 1.40 -5.00 1.71
CA TYR A 89 1.87 -4.09 2.75
C TYR A 89 3.23 -4.50 3.31
N SER A 90 3.50 -5.80 3.44
CA SER A 90 4.81 -6.32 3.83
C SER A 90 5.89 -5.89 2.83
N ASP A 91 5.65 -6.10 1.53
CA ASP A 91 6.58 -5.75 0.45
C ASP A 91 6.84 -4.23 0.42
N VAL A 92 5.78 -3.42 0.51
CA VAL A 92 5.90 -1.96 0.59
C VAL A 92 6.73 -1.53 1.79
N ASN A 93 6.53 -2.16 2.95
CA ASN A 93 7.28 -1.83 4.16
C ASN A 93 8.76 -2.25 4.05
N GLN A 94 9.04 -3.40 3.42
CA GLN A 94 10.40 -3.85 3.15
C GLN A 94 11.13 -2.91 2.18
N ILE A 95 10.46 -2.47 1.12
CA ILE A 95 11.02 -1.48 0.19
C ILE A 95 11.29 -0.17 0.92
N LYS A 96 10.35 0.31 1.73
CA LYS A 96 10.50 1.55 2.52
C LYS A 96 11.65 1.46 3.51
N SER A 97 11.80 0.35 4.21
CA SER A 97 12.87 0.17 5.22
C SER A 97 14.25 0.15 4.57
N TYR A 98 14.37 -0.38 3.35
CA TYR A 98 15.60 -0.35 2.57
C TYR A 98 15.93 1.03 1.99
N LEU A 99 14.94 1.73 1.40
CA LEU A 99 15.16 2.99 0.69
C LEU A 99 15.26 4.22 1.60
N SER A 100 14.52 4.26 2.72
CA SER A 100 14.46 5.44 3.59
C SER A 100 15.82 5.83 4.19
N PRO A 101 16.65 4.90 4.71
CA PRO A 101 17.99 5.23 5.19
C PRO A 101 18.91 5.75 4.08
N GLN A 102 18.81 5.20 2.87
CA GLN A 102 19.61 5.63 1.73
C GLN A 102 19.27 7.04 1.29
N ARG A 103 17.96 7.35 1.19
CA ARG A 103 17.47 8.72 0.91
C ARG A 103 18.00 9.72 1.94
N LYS A 104 17.97 9.37 3.23
CA LYS A 104 18.51 10.21 4.31
C LYS A 104 20.02 10.42 4.16
N LYS A 105 20.78 9.34 3.95
CA LYS A 105 22.24 9.40 3.79
C LYS A 105 22.64 10.31 2.62
N ILE A 106 22.02 10.12 1.46
CA ILE A 106 22.30 10.95 0.27
C ILE A 106 21.93 12.41 0.51
N LYS A 107 20.82 12.70 1.20
CA LYS A 107 20.44 14.08 1.54
C LYS A 107 21.51 14.74 2.40
N VAL A 108 21.93 14.08 3.48
CA VAL A 108 22.98 14.60 4.37
C VAL A 108 24.29 14.81 3.62
N GLU A 109 24.70 13.85 2.80
CA GLU A 109 25.94 13.98 2.02
C GLU A 109 25.85 15.11 0.98
N LEU A 110 24.68 15.28 0.35
CA LEU A 110 24.44 16.39 -0.58
C LEU A 110 24.58 17.75 0.10
N ASP A 111 24.01 17.90 1.31
CA ASP A 111 24.07 19.13 2.08
C ASP A 111 25.52 19.47 2.46
N ILE A 112 26.29 18.49 2.96
CA ILE A 112 27.71 18.64 3.32
C ILE A 112 28.53 19.05 2.09
N VAL A 113 28.46 18.27 1.01
CA VAL A 113 29.28 18.52 -0.20
C VAL A 113 28.87 19.85 -0.85
N THR A 114 27.61 20.27 -0.74
CA THR A 114 27.15 21.57 -1.24
C THR A 114 27.80 22.71 -0.48
N GLU A 115 27.89 22.62 0.85
CA GLU A 115 28.52 23.67 1.66
C GLU A 115 30.04 23.70 1.44
N ASP A 116 30.69 22.54 1.37
CA ASP A 116 32.12 22.44 1.04
C ASP A 116 32.43 23.07 -0.33
N TYR A 117 31.59 22.79 -1.34
CA TYR A 117 31.73 23.37 -2.66
C TYR A 117 31.60 24.91 -2.64
N LYS A 118 30.62 25.45 -1.91
CA LYS A 118 30.45 26.90 -1.74
C LYS A 118 31.64 27.53 -1.03
N ASN A 119 32.12 26.90 0.05
CA ASN A 119 33.31 27.35 0.78
C ASN A 119 34.55 27.38 -0.12
N LYS A 120 34.78 26.32 -0.88
CA LYS A 120 35.93 26.25 -1.81
C LYS A 120 35.82 27.24 -2.95
N LEU A 121 34.62 27.50 -3.48
CA LEU A 121 34.41 28.59 -4.45
C LEU A 121 34.73 29.97 -3.88
N ARG A 122 34.31 30.25 -2.64
CA ARG A 122 34.67 31.50 -1.94
C ARG A 122 36.19 31.63 -1.79
N ASN A 123 36.86 30.56 -1.36
CA ASN A 123 38.31 30.55 -1.21
C ASN A 123 39.02 30.73 -2.56
N GLN A 124 38.58 30.01 -3.60
CA GLN A 124 39.10 30.13 -4.95
C GLN A 124 39.05 31.58 -5.45
N LYS A 125 37.93 32.27 -5.21
CA LYS A 125 37.78 33.68 -5.56
C LYS A 125 38.78 34.56 -4.79
N ALA A 126 38.88 34.38 -3.48
CA ALA A 126 39.80 35.15 -2.65
C ALA A 126 41.26 34.98 -3.09
N VAL A 127 41.71 33.75 -3.32
CA VAL A 127 43.07 33.45 -3.80
C VAL A 127 43.30 34.02 -5.20
N ARG A 128 42.30 33.94 -6.10
CA ARG A 128 42.36 34.58 -7.42
C ARG A 128 42.59 36.09 -7.32
N ASP A 129 41.85 36.75 -6.43
CA ASP A 129 41.94 38.20 -6.24
C ASP A 129 43.34 38.57 -5.70
N MET A 130 43.89 37.81 -4.74
CA MET A 130 45.27 37.98 -4.26
C MET A 130 46.32 37.70 -5.34
N LEU A 131 46.11 36.67 -6.16
CA LEU A 131 47.00 36.31 -7.27
C LEU A 131 47.07 37.44 -8.30
N ASN A 132 45.92 38.03 -8.65
CA ASN A 132 45.85 39.18 -9.56
C ASN A 132 46.55 40.42 -9.00
N GLN A 133 46.43 40.67 -7.69
CA GLN A 133 47.15 41.76 -7.02
C GLN A 133 48.67 41.52 -7.06
N ALA A 134 49.12 40.33 -6.67
CA ALA A 134 50.54 39.97 -6.71
C ALA A 134 51.12 40.07 -8.13
N LYS A 135 50.38 39.59 -9.14
CA LYS A 135 50.77 39.71 -10.55
C LYS A 135 50.92 41.16 -10.98
N SER A 136 49.99 42.02 -10.59
CA SER A 136 50.03 43.45 -10.95
C SER A 136 51.23 44.19 -10.34
N ILE A 137 51.69 43.74 -9.17
CA ILE A 137 52.90 44.25 -8.50
C ILE A 137 54.17 43.73 -9.22
N VAL A 138 54.22 42.43 -9.51
CA VAL A 138 55.34 41.80 -10.23
C VAL A 138 55.50 42.37 -11.65
N ASP A 139 54.40 42.60 -12.36
CA ASP A 139 54.35 43.21 -13.70
C ASP A 139 54.66 44.73 -13.68
N GLY A 140 54.88 45.33 -12.49
CA GLY A 140 55.23 46.74 -12.33
C GLY A 140 54.07 47.72 -12.56
N LYS A 141 52.82 47.25 -12.67
CA LYS A 141 51.64 48.09 -12.93
C LYS A 141 51.22 48.94 -11.72
N ILE A 142 51.51 48.47 -10.50
CA ILE A 142 51.09 49.13 -9.25
C ILE A 142 52.27 49.78 -8.51
N SER A 143 53.50 49.34 -8.75
CA SER A 143 54.65 49.79 -7.94
C SER A 143 55.93 49.94 -8.78
N ALA A 144 56.05 51.08 -9.46
CA ALA A 144 57.22 51.41 -10.28
C ALA A 144 58.52 51.59 -9.45
N THR A 145 58.43 51.68 -8.12
CA THR A 145 59.52 52.03 -7.19
C THR A 145 60.00 50.91 -6.27
N LEU A 146 59.58 49.65 -6.47
CA LEU A 146 60.05 48.53 -5.63
C LEU A 146 61.53 48.20 -5.82
N SER A 147 62.21 47.85 -4.73
CA SER A 147 63.57 47.34 -4.76
C SER A 147 63.63 45.94 -5.42
N PRO A 148 64.80 45.50 -5.94
CA PRO A 148 64.96 44.16 -6.49
C PRO A 148 64.58 43.05 -5.50
N LYS A 149 64.89 43.22 -4.21
CA LYS A 149 64.58 42.25 -3.17
C LYS A 149 63.06 42.12 -2.97
N ASP A 150 62.35 43.25 -2.91
CA ASP A 150 60.89 43.24 -2.76
C ASP A 150 60.22 42.59 -3.97
N LYS A 151 60.72 42.84 -5.19
CA LYS A 151 60.22 42.18 -6.41
C LYS A 151 60.36 40.67 -6.36
N ASP A 152 61.48 40.16 -5.85
CA ASP A 152 61.68 38.71 -5.69
C ASP A 152 60.78 38.10 -4.61
N GLU A 153 60.52 38.80 -3.52
CA GLU A 153 59.54 38.36 -2.51
C GLU A 153 58.11 38.29 -3.09
N TRP A 154 57.71 39.29 -3.88
CA TRP A 154 56.41 39.29 -4.57
C TRP A 154 56.30 38.20 -5.63
N ARG A 155 57.38 37.88 -6.35
CA ARG A 155 57.43 36.72 -7.27
C ARG A 155 57.21 35.40 -6.53
N LYS A 156 57.94 35.17 -5.43
CA LYS A 156 57.74 33.97 -4.60
C LYS A 156 56.31 33.86 -4.08
N ARG A 157 55.72 34.99 -3.67
CA ARG A 157 54.32 35.03 -3.23
C ARG A 157 53.35 34.72 -4.37
N TYR A 158 53.59 35.25 -5.56
CA TYR A 158 52.81 34.96 -6.76
C TYR A 158 52.85 33.46 -7.09
N ASP A 159 54.04 32.86 -7.12
CA ASP A 159 54.22 31.44 -7.43
C ASP A 159 53.47 30.55 -6.41
N SER A 160 53.58 30.88 -5.12
CA SER A 160 52.86 30.18 -4.05
C SER A 160 51.34 30.28 -4.21
N LEU A 161 50.81 31.50 -4.44
CA LEU A 161 49.38 31.72 -4.67
C LEU A 161 48.88 31.02 -5.94
N SER A 162 49.73 30.92 -6.98
CA SER A 162 49.38 30.22 -8.23
C SER A 162 49.21 28.73 -7.98
N GLN A 163 50.15 28.11 -7.26
CA GLN A 163 50.06 26.69 -6.89
C GLN A 163 48.85 26.40 -5.99
N GLU A 164 48.58 27.29 -5.04
CA GLU A 164 47.39 27.19 -4.18
C GLU A 164 46.11 27.29 -5.01
N TYR A 165 46.03 28.27 -5.94
CA TYR A 165 44.88 28.46 -6.82
C TYR A 165 44.61 27.22 -7.70
N ASP A 166 45.66 26.62 -8.27
CA ASP A 166 45.54 25.41 -9.09
C ASP A 166 45.08 24.20 -8.26
N THR A 167 45.53 24.11 -7.01
CA THR A 167 45.09 23.08 -6.07
C THR A 167 43.60 23.25 -5.73
N ILE A 168 43.18 24.45 -5.34
CA ILE A 168 41.77 24.75 -5.05
C ILE A 168 40.90 24.52 -6.29
N THR A 169 41.38 24.87 -7.48
CA THR A 169 40.65 24.66 -8.74
C THR A 169 40.38 23.18 -9.01
N ARG A 170 41.36 22.32 -8.76
CA ARG A 170 41.17 20.86 -8.86
C ARG A 170 40.15 20.36 -7.83
N GLU A 171 40.25 20.79 -6.58
CA GLU A 171 39.29 20.42 -5.53
C GLU A 171 37.85 20.85 -5.85
N VAL A 172 37.67 22.08 -6.37
CA VAL A 172 36.37 22.59 -6.82
C VAL A 172 35.79 21.72 -7.94
N SER A 173 36.63 21.24 -8.88
CA SER A 173 36.19 20.33 -9.94
C SER A 173 35.72 18.99 -9.37
N LEU A 174 36.49 18.39 -8.45
CA LEU A 174 36.13 17.13 -7.80
C LEU A 174 34.81 17.24 -7.01
N LEU A 175 34.63 18.34 -6.27
CA LEU A 175 33.38 18.60 -5.54
C LEU A 175 32.20 18.79 -6.49
N LYS A 176 32.40 19.46 -7.63
CA LYS A 176 31.36 19.64 -8.66
C LYS A 176 30.90 18.30 -9.24
N GLU A 177 31.85 17.42 -9.57
CA GLU A 177 31.54 16.05 -10.04
C GLU A 177 30.81 15.24 -8.97
N LYS A 178 31.28 15.30 -7.72
CA LYS A 178 30.63 14.62 -6.60
C LYS A 178 29.19 15.11 -6.41
N LEU A 179 28.94 16.42 -6.49
CA LEU A 179 27.59 16.98 -6.44
C LEU A 179 26.70 16.47 -7.56
N TYR A 180 27.22 16.38 -8.78
CA TYR A 180 26.48 15.85 -9.92
C TYR A 180 26.03 14.42 -9.67
N ILE A 181 26.94 13.54 -9.24
CA ILE A 181 26.63 12.15 -8.92
C ILE A 181 25.62 12.04 -7.77
N LEU A 182 25.77 12.82 -6.70
CA LEU A 182 24.82 12.80 -5.57
C LEU A 182 23.41 13.25 -5.98
N LYS A 183 23.29 14.27 -6.85
CA LYS A 183 22.00 14.70 -7.41
C LYS A 183 21.35 13.62 -8.27
N LEU A 184 22.14 12.89 -9.07
CA LEU A 184 21.63 11.75 -9.83
C LEU A 184 21.13 10.65 -8.91
N LYS A 185 21.92 10.25 -7.90
CA LYS A 185 21.52 9.27 -6.88
C LYS A 185 20.25 9.68 -6.13
N GLN A 186 20.10 10.97 -5.81
CA GLN A 186 18.90 11.46 -5.15
C GLN A 186 17.66 11.31 -6.04
N ARG A 187 17.75 11.67 -7.33
CA ARG A 187 16.64 11.56 -8.28
C ARG A 187 16.23 10.11 -8.51
N SER A 188 17.19 9.20 -8.67
CA SER A 188 16.90 7.77 -8.91
C SER A 188 16.22 7.09 -7.74
N LEU A 189 16.32 7.66 -6.53
CA LEU A 189 15.67 7.10 -5.34
C LEU A 189 14.33 7.74 -5.00
N ILE A 190 13.89 8.81 -5.67
CA ILE A 190 12.62 9.52 -5.37
C ILE A 190 11.46 9.07 -6.26
N GLN A 191 11.75 8.61 -7.49
CA GLN A 191 10.76 7.99 -8.38
C GLN A 191 10.12 6.75 -7.75
#